data_AF-A0A5N7JRZ5-F1
#
_entry.id   AF-A0A5N7JRZ5-F1
#
_cell.length_a   1.000
_cell.length_b   1.000
_cell.length_c   1.000
_cell.angle_alpha   90.00
_cell.angle_beta   90.00
_cell.angle_gamma   90.00
#
_symmetry.space_group_name_H-M   'P 1'
#
loop_
_entity.id
_entity.type
_entity.pdbx_description
1 polymer ?
#
loop_
_entity_poly.entity_id
_entity_poly.type
_entity_poly.pdbx_seq_one_letter_code
_entity_poly.pdbx_strand_id
1 'polypeptide(L)'
;MPKKSRTSYFTQRGKYFGNLWVVFSLKVNKILRLGSDRQLAHWLLNLEYSPAIKTFSFEPGTKIVNVGGVDHRIDYHVEVIPFEGPTELHVLRTNGFSDNYEQNKQLAKNLKYQYLEFNDEHWLPHVPKIFPLLRLSSFLNCGRNAYIPSGLVETAQLHIQTYRQGSLKSYLSAVRLYDQNLGLLVFFRMVVESKISLSYENTIFEINARWWLNEK
;
A
#
# COMPACT_ATOMS: atom_id res chain seq x y z
N MET A 1 43.55 -5.27 -1.22
CA MET A 1 42.17 -5.78 -1.37
C MET A 1 42.02 -6.40 -2.76
N PRO A 2 41.53 -7.64 -2.91
CA PRO A 2 41.44 -8.26 -4.22
C PRO A 2 40.33 -7.60 -5.06
N LYS A 3 40.66 -7.26 -6.31
CA LYS A 3 39.71 -6.71 -7.29
C LYS A 3 38.63 -7.76 -7.59
N LYS A 4 37.41 -7.51 -7.12
CA LYS A 4 36.23 -8.34 -7.38
C LYS A 4 35.97 -8.42 -8.90
N SER A 5 35.76 -9.63 -9.43
CA SER A 5 35.62 -9.87 -10.87
C SER A 5 34.32 -9.27 -11.44
N ARG A 6 34.29 -8.97 -12.75
CA ARG A 6 33.06 -8.56 -13.47
C ARG A 6 31.89 -9.53 -13.23
N THR A 7 32.17 -10.81 -13.01
CA THR A 7 31.18 -11.85 -12.72
C THR A 7 30.56 -11.69 -11.33
N SER A 8 31.30 -11.19 -10.33
CA SER A 8 30.71 -10.95 -9.00
C SER A 8 29.76 -9.74 -8.98
N TYR A 9 29.97 -8.76 -9.86
CA TYR A 9 29.01 -7.67 -10.07
C TYR A 9 27.73 -8.19 -10.75
N PHE A 10 27.85 -9.21 -11.60
CA PHE A 10 26.72 -9.81 -12.30
C PHE A 10 25.89 -10.74 -11.39
N THR A 11 26.52 -11.50 -10.49
CA THR A 11 25.81 -12.35 -9.53
C THR A 11 25.25 -11.56 -8.33
N GLN A 12 25.73 -10.34 -8.09
CA GLN A 12 25.13 -9.39 -7.14
C GLN A 12 24.00 -8.54 -7.76
N ARG A 13 23.48 -8.90 -8.94
CA ARG A 13 22.36 -8.19 -9.59
C ARG A 13 21.14 -7.99 -8.70
N GLY A 14 20.82 -8.93 -7.81
CA GLY A 14 19.73 -8.78 -6.84
C GLY A 14 19.96 -7.72 -5.75
N LYS A 15 21.17 -7.13 -5.65
CA LYS A 15 21.50 -6.09 -4.65
C LYS A 15 21.64 -4.67 -5.22
N TYR A 16 21.89 -4.51 -6.52
CA TYR A 16 22.27 -3.20 -7.10
C TYR A 16 21.33 -2.65 -8.18
N PHE A 17 20.52 -3.49 -8.83
CA PHE A 17 19.40 -3.03 -9.66
C PHE A 17 18.12 -3.57 -9.02
N GLY A 18 17.52 -2.78 -8.12
CA GLY A 18 16.15 -3.04 -7.70
C GLY A 18 15.26 -3.08 -8.94
N ASN A 19 14.32 -4.01 -9.02
CA ASN A 19 13.35 -4.01 -10.11
C ASN A 19 12.66 -2.63 -10.15
N LEU A 20 12.54 -2.08 -11.36
CA LEU A 20 11.73 -0.89 -11.60
C LEU A 20 10.30 -1.34 -11.86
N TRP A 21 9.38 -0.89 -11.02
CA TRP A 21 7.95 -1.16 -11.15
C TRP A 21 7.23 0.10 -11.60
N VAL A 22 6.40 -0.04 -12.64
CA VAL A 22 5.48 0.99 -13.08
C VAL A 22 4.07 0.46 -12.85
N VAL A 23 3.41 0.98 -11.82
CA VAL A 23 2.11 0.49 -11.35
C VAL A 23 1.14 1.64 -11.22
N PHE A 24 -0.16 1.38 -11.37
CA PHE A 24 -1.19 2.38 -11.13
C PHE A 24 -1.74 2.23 -9.72
N SER A 25 -1.74 3.31 -8.94
CA SER A 25 -2.45 3.36 -7.67
C SER A 25 -3.82 3.99 -7.88
N LEU A 26 -4.85 3.28 -7.44
CA LEU A 26 -6.20 3.81 -7.39
C LEU A 26 -6.36 4.79 -6.22
N LYS A 27 -5.71 4.52 -5.08
CA LYS A 27 -5.82 5.37 -3.87
C LYS A 27 -5.34 6.80 -4.14
N VAL A 28 -4.27 6.96 -4.91
CA VAL A 28 -3.74 8.29 -5.27
C VAL A 28 -3.99 8.67 -6.73
N ASN A 29 -4.73 7.84 -7.47
CA ASN A 29 -5.11 8.01 -8.87
C ASN A 29 -3.94 8.44 -9.78
N LYS A 30 -2.77 7.80 -9.62
CA LYS A 30 -1.56 8.11 -10.39
C LYS A 30 -0.73 6.88 -10.70
N ILE A 31 0.08 7.00 -11.77
CA ILE A 31 1.13 6.04 -12.05
C ILE A 31 2.27 6.26 -11.06
N LEU A 32 2.63 5.21 -10.34
CA LEU A 32 3.78 5.15 -9.45
C LEU A 32 4.97 4.55 -10.17
N ARG A 33 6.16 5.11 -9.92
CA ARG A 33 7.44 4.57 -10.34
C ARG A 33 8.20 4.14 -9.10
N LEU A 34 8.24 2.84 -8.84
CA LEU A 34 8.88 2.27 -7.66
C LEU A 34 10.22 1.66 -8.10
N GLY A 35 11.33 2.22 -7.61
CA GLY A 35 12.69 1.81 -7.98
C GLY A 35 13.23 0.59 -7.24
N SER A 36 12.40 -0.11 -6.46
CA SER A 36 12.81 -1.34 -5.78
C SER A 36 11.64 -2.22 -5.38
N ASP A 37 11.93 -3.50 -5.13
CA ASP A 37 10.97 -4.45 -4.55
C ASP A 37 10.51 -4.05 -3.15
N ARG A 38 11.35 -3.33 -2.38
CA ARG A 38 10.98 -2.79 -1.07
C ARG A 38 9.92 -1.72 -1.18
N GLN A 39 10.06 -0.82 -2.14
CA GLN A 39 9.03 0.18 -2.42
C GLN A 39 7.72 -0.47 -2.90
N LEU A 40 7.80 -1.52 -3.72
CA LEU A 40 6.64 -2.31 -4.11
C LEU A 40 5.97 -2.98 -2.89
N ALA A 41 6.74 -3.67 -2.05
CA ALA A 41 6.25 -4.33 -0.85
C ALA A 41 5.58 -3.32 0.09
N HIS A 42 6.25 -2.21 0.37
CA HIS A 42 5.71 -1.14 1.22
C HIS A 42 4.42 -0.55 0.66
N TRP A 43 4.37 -0.27 -0.65
CA TRP A 43 3.16 0.21 -1.30
C TRP A 43 1.98 -0.76 -1.12
N LEU A 44 2.18 -2.03 -1.42
CA LEU A 44 1.10 -3.03 -1.36
C LEU A 44 0.66 -3.33 0.07
N LEU A 45 1.62 -3.51 0.99
CA LEU A 45 1.35 -4.00 2.34
C LEU A 45 0.90 -2.90 3.30
N ASN A 46 1.37 -1.66 3.11
CA ASN A 46 1.20 -0.60 4.09
C ASN A 46 0.36 0.58 3.58
N LEU A 47 0.25 0.78 2.25
CA LEU A 47 -0.32 2.02 1.69
C LEU A 47 -1.60 1.80 0.87
N GLU A 48 -1.55 1.07 -0.24
CA GLU A 48 -2.63 1.01 -1.24
C GLU A 48 -3.94 0.46 -0.70
N TYR A 49 -3.84 -0.56 0.16
CA TYR A 49 -4.99 -1.29 0.70
C TYR A 49 -5.20 -1.04 2.19
N SER A 50 -4.40 -0.16 2.79
CA SER A 50 -4.57 0.19 4.20
C SER A 50 -5.76 1.13 4.40
N PRO A 51 -6.76 0.78 5.24
CA PRO A 51 -7.91 1.64 5.48
C PRO A 51 -7.57 2.89 6.29
N ALA A 52 -6.45 2.89 7.02
CA ALA A 52 -5.99 4.03 7.81
C ALA A 52 -5.40 5.15 6.94
N ILE A 53 -4.99 4.85 5.70
CA ILE A 53 -4.29 5.79 4.83
C ILE A 53 -5.26 6.49 3.88
N LYS A 54 -5.26 7.84 3.93
CA LYS A 54 -6.02 8.68 3.01
C LYS A 54 -5.29 8.87 1.68
N THR A 55 -4.01 9.23 1.73
CA THR A 55 -3.17 9.45 0.53
C THR A 55 -1.69 9.32 0.87
N PHE A 56 -0.83 9.20 -0.14
CA PHE A 56 0.63 9.09 0.01
C PHE A 56 1.40 9.61 -1.21
N SER A 57 2.70 9.86 -1.05
CA SER A 57 3.59 10.21 -2.16
C SER A 57 4.95 9.53 -2.05
N PHE A 58 5.38 8.87 -3.12
CA PHE A 58 6.73 8.31 -3.31
C PHE A 58 7.74 9.35 -3.84
N GLU A 59 7.51 10.63 -3.55
CA GLU A 59 8.45 11.70 -3.86
C GLU A 59 9.37 11.88 -2.65
N PRO A 60 10.65 11.47 -2.73
CA PRO A 60 11.57 11.63 -1.62
C PRO A 60 11.70 13.11 -1.26
N GLY A 61 11.81 13.38 0.04
CA GLY A 61 11.89 14.74 0.54
C GLY A 61 12.74 14.86 1.79
N THR A 62 12.95 16.10 2.20
CA THR A 62 13.69 16.45 3.41
C THR A 62 12.86 17.45 4.22
N LYS A 63 12.69 17.22 5.51
CA LYS A 63 12.23 18.26 6.46
C LYS A 63 13.44 18.85 7.18
N ILE A 64 13.43 20.15 7.39
CA ILE A 64 14.49 20.87 8.12
C ILE A 64 13.92 21.32 9.47
N VAL A 65 14.65 21.06 10.54
CA VAL A 65 14.29 21.45 11.92
C VAL A 65 15.42 22.28 12.50
N ASN A 66 15.14 23.52 12.88
CA ASN A 66 16.11 24.32 13.62
C ASN A 66 15.97 24.04 15.13
N VAL A 67 17.02 23.50 15.75
CA VAL A 67 17.08 23.28 17.20
C VAL A 67 18.33 23.96 17.74
N GLY A 68 18.15 24.97 18.60
CA GLY A 68 19.28 25.69 19.20
C GLY A 68 20.18 26.39 18.19
N GLY A 69 19.65 26.85 17.04
CA GLY A 69 20.42 27.49 15.98
C GLY A 69 21.11 26.53 15.02
N VAL A 70 20.94 25.21 15.19
CA VAL A 70 21.48 24.18 14.29
C VAL A 70 20.35 23.58 13.47
N ASP A 71 20.55 23.53 12.15
CA ASP A 71 19.61 22.90 11.22
C ASP A 71 19.85 21.39 11.16
N HIS A 72 18.85 20.64 11.60
CA HIS A 72 18.77 19.19 11.45
C HIS A 72 17.92 18.83 10.23
N ARG A 73 18.32 17.77 9.51
CA ARG A 73 17.65 17.30 8.29
C ARG A 73 17.07 15.90 8.51
N ILE A 74 15.79 15.73 8.17
CA ILE A 74 15.09 14.44 8.19
C ILE A 74 14.74 14.08 6.76
N ASP A 75 15.49 13.15 6.19
CA ASP A 75 15.23 12.62 4.86
C ASP A 75 14.23 11.46 4.92
N TYR A 76 13.29 11.43 3.98
CA TYR A 76 12.27 10.41 3.89
C TYR A 76 12.00 9.97 2.46
N HIS A 77 11.49 8.75 2.30
CA HIS A 77 11.21 8.14 1.00
C HIS A 77 9.74 8.25 0.59
N VAL A 78 8.84 8.21 1.58
CA VAL A 78 7.39 8.30 1.36
C VAL A 78 6.77 9.21 2.40
N GLU A 79 5.97 10.17 1.96
CA GLU A 79 5.10 10.96 2.83
C GLU A 79 3.69 10.36 2.81
N VAL A 80 3.10 10.16 3.98
CA VAL A 80 1.81 9.47 4.12
C VAL A 80 0.87 10.32 4.95
N ILE A 81 -0.35 10.51 4.46
CA ILE A 81 -1.40 11.26 5.15
C ILE A 81 -2.45 10.23 5.58
N PRO A 82 -2.53 9.89 6.88
CA PRO A 82 -3.59 9.04 7.40
C PRO A 82 -4.94 9.79 7.43
N PHE A 83 -6.03 9.04 7.66
CA PHE A 83 -7.33 9.67 7.96
C PHE A 83 -7.33 10.34 9.33
N GLU A 84 -6.61 9.75 10.29
CA GLU A 84 -6.49 10.24 11.66
C GLU A 84 -5.02 10.36 12.07
N GLY A 85 -4.69 11.42 12.82
CA GLY A 85 -3.34 11.62 13.34
C GLY A 85 -2.44 12.48 12.45
N PRO A 86 -1.15 12.60 12.83
CA PRO A 86 -0.17 13.41 12.11
C PRO A 86 0.24 12.77 10.79
N THR A 87 0.78 13.58 9.87
CA THR A 87 1.44 13.09 8.65
C THR A 87 2.64 12.23 9.01
N GLU A 88 2.80 11.09 8.34
CA GLU A 88 3.86 10.14 8.56
C GLU A 88 4.98 10.31 7.51
N LEU A 89 6.23 10.21 7.96
CA LEU A 89 7.44 10.25 7.15
C LEU A 89 8.08 8.86 7.19
N HIS A 90 7.95 8.11 6.09
CA HIS A 90 8.42 6.74 6.01
C HIS A 90 9.82 6.67 5.38
N VAL A 91 10.72 5.98 6.06
CA VAL A 91 12.06 5.66 5.55
C VAL A 91 12.17 4.17 5.29
N LEU A 92 12.59 3.79 4.10
CA LEU A 92 12.78 2.39 3.72
C LEU A 92 14.25 2.04 3.86
N ARG A 93 14.55 1.01 4.63
CA ARG A 93 15.89 0.51 4.93
C ARG A 93 16.01 -0.93 4.47
N THR A 94 17.25 -1.41 4.35
CA THR A 94 17.50 -2.84 4.14
C THR A 94 17.41 -3.58 5.47
N ASN A 95 18.17 -3.13 6.48
CA ASN A 95 18.30 -3.81 7.76
C ASN A 95 18.27 -2.79 8.91
N GLY A 96 17.68 -3.20 10.03
CA GLY A 96 17.68 -2.43 11.27
C GLY A 96 17.03 -1.05 11.18
N PHE A 97 17.25 -0.26 12.22
CA PHE A 97 16.93 1.16 12.28
C PHE A 97 18.21 1.98 12.07
N SER A 98 18.08 3.24 11.67
CA SER A 98 19.23 4.14 11.66
C SER A 98 19.73 4.46 13.07
N ASP A 99 21.02 4.74 13.19
CA ASP A 99 21.64 5.12 14.46
C ASP A 99 20.97 6.35 15.10
N ASN A 100 20.44 7.25 14.25
CA ASN A 100 19.75 8.47 14.66
C ASN A 100 18.22 8.31 14.73
N TYR A 101 17.68 7.09 14.77
CA TYR A 101 16.25 6.82 14.71
C TYR A 101 15.45 7.59 15.78
N GLU A 102 15.84 7.46 17.05
CA GLU A 102 15.14 8.13 18.16
C GLU A 102 15.25 9.65 18.08
N GLN A 103 16.40 10.17 17.62
CA GLN A 103 16.59 11.61 17.40
C GLN A 103 15.66 12.11 16.29
N ASN A 104 15.64 11.44 15.13
CA ASN A 104 14.77 11.80 14.01
C ASN A 104 13.29 11.73 14.39
N LYS A 105 12.91 10.75 15.21
CA LYS A 105 11.56 10.61 15.75
C LYS A 105 11.16 11.78 16.64
N GLN A 106 12.05 12.22 17.53
CA GLN A 106 11.80 13.39 18.38
C GLN A 106 11.74 14.68 17.56
N LEU A 107 12.66 14.88 16.61
CA LEU A 107 12.68 16.04 15.73
C LEU A 107 11.43 16.12 14.84
N ALA A 108 10.98 15.00 14.28
CA ALA A 108 9.75 14.93 13.51
C ALA A 108 8.52 15.29 14.36
N LYS A 109 8.48 14.80 15.61
CA LYS A 109 7.40 15.12 16.55
C LYS A 109 7.30 16.63 16.83
N ASN A 110 8.44 17.32 16.93
CA ASN A 110 8.47 18.79 17.10
C ASN A 110 7.84 19.52 15.91
N LEU A 111 7.95 18.95 14.71
CA LEU A 111 7.30 19.43 13.50
C LEU A 111 5.86 18.90 13.30
N LYS A 112 5.29 18.19 14.28
CA LYS A 112 3.97 17.52 14.18
C LYS A 112 3.90 16.43 13.10
N TYR A 113 5.03 15.79 12.80
CA TYR A 113 5.10 14.58 11.96
C TYR A 113 5.36 13.34 12.82
N GLN A 114 5.00 12.18 12.28
CA GLN A 114 5.38 10.87 12.81
C GLN A 114 6.46 10.26 11.92
N TYR A 115 7.62 9.96 12.49
CA TYR A 115 8.72 9.32 11.75
C TYR A 115 8.69 7.81 11.95
N LEU A 116 8.74 7.05 10.85
CA LEU A 116 8.71 5.59 10.86
C LEU A 116 9.77 5.05 9.90
N GLU A 117 10.55 4.07 10.34
CA GLU A 117 11.44 3.31 9.45
C GLU A 117 10.88 1.90 9.24
N PHE A 118 10.91 1.45 8.00
CA PHE A 118 10.53 0.10 7.58
C PHE A 118 11.75 -0.59 7.00
N ASN A 119 11.91 -1.87 7.29
CA ASN A 119 13.01 -2.70 6.81
C ASN A 119 12.50 -4.10 6.45
N ASP A 120 13.40 -4.98 6.01
CA ASP A 120 13.03 -6.32 5.54
C ASP A 120 12.29 -7.15 6.61
N GLU A 121 12.59 -6.97 7.90
CA GLU A 121 11.91 -7.67 9.01
C GLU A 121 10.42 -7.32 9.10
N HIS A 122 10.02 -6.14 8.62
CA HIS A 122 8.62 -5.70 8.59
C HIS A 122 7.84 -6.35 7.42
N TRP A 123 8.50 -6.66 6.31
CA TRP A 123 7.83 -7.22 5.12
C TRP A 123 7.90 -8.74 5.06
N LEU A 124 8.96 -9.36 5.58
CA LEU A 124 9.19 -10.81 5.55
C LEU A 124 7.98 -11.64 6.03
N PRO A 125 7.30 -11.29 7.14
CA PRO A 125 6.11 -12.02 7.60
C PRO A 125 4.92 -11.96 6.64
N HIS A 126 4.94 -11.03 5.68
CA HIS A 126 3.81 -10.72 4.80
C HIS A 126 4.14 -10.94 3.31
N VAL A 127 5.31 -11.49 2.99
CA VAL A 127 5.71 -11.85 1.62
C VAL A 127 4.62 -12.63 0.86
N PRO A 128 3.93 -13.63 1.46
CA PRO A 128 2.87 -14.36 0.77
C PRO A 128 1.72 -13.48 0.27
N LYS A 129 1.51 -12.29 0.88
CA LYS A 129 0.44 -11.35 0.49
C LYS A 129 0.82 -10.44 -0.68
N ILE A 130 2.12 -10.24 -0.94
CA ILE A 130 2.60 -9.28 -1.96
C ILE A 130 2.05 -9.63 -3.34
N PHE A 131 2.20 -10.89 -3.78
CA PHE A 131 1.80 -11.27 -5.13
C PHE A 131 0.27 -11.29 -5.34
N PRO A 132 -0.56 -11.78 -4.39
CA PRO A 132 -2.01 -11.58 -4.44
C PRO A 132 -2.43 -10.11 -4.55
N LEU A 133 -1.82 -9.21 -3.79
CA LEU A 133 -2.12 -7.77 -3.85
C LEU A 133 -1.65 -7.13 -5.16
N LEU A 134 -0.52 -7.59 -5.71
CA LEU A 134 -0.06 -7.16 -7.02
C LEU A 134 -1.03 -7.60 -8.12
N ARG A 135 -1.53 -8.83 -8.08
CA ARG A 135 -2.58 -9.32 -9.00
C ARG A 135 -3.85 -8.50 -8.89
N LEU A 136 -4.27 -8.15 -7.67
CA LEU A 136 -5.41 -7.27 -7.47
C LEU A 136 -5.18 -5.88 -8.10
N SER A 137 -4.00 -5.30 -7.87
CA SER A 137 -3.64 -4.00 -8.43
C SER A 137 -3.70 -4.01 -9.96
N SER A 138 -3.19 -5.08 -10.58
CA SER A 138 -3.26 -5.27 -12.03
C SER A 138 -4.70 -5.42 -12.53
N PHE A 139 -5.53 -6.23 -11.87
CA PHE A 139 -6.94 -6.40 -12.20
C PHE A 139 -7.70 -5.06 -12.13
N LEU A 140 -7.51 -4.33 -11.04
CA LEU A 140 -8.12 -3.01 -10.82
C LEU A 140 -7.67 -1.98 -11.86
N ASN A 141 -6.40 -1.98 -12.23
CA ASN A 141 -5.86 -1.12 -13.27
C ASN A 141 -6.48 -1.43 -14.65
N CYS A 142 -6.63 -2.71 -15.00
CA CYS A 142 -7.30 -3.11 -16.24
C CYS A 142 -8.77 -2.66 -16.27
N GLY A 143 -9.46 -2.75 -15.13
CA GLY A 143 -10.86 -2.35 -14.99
C GLY A 143 -11.09 -0.86 -14.73
N ARG A 144 -10.06 0.00 -14.69
CA ARG A 144 -10.21 1.41 -14.26
C ARG A 144 -11.20 2.21 -15.11
N ASN A 145 -11.20 1.98 -16.42
CA ASN A 145 -12.04 2.66 -17.41
C ASN A 145 -13.26 1.81 -17.83
N ALA A 146 -13.51 0.68 -17.15
CA ALA A 146 -14.69 -0.13 -17.45
C ALA A 146 -15.97 0.63 -17.09
N TYR A 147 -16.97 0.55 -17.96
CA TYR A 147 -18.30 1.03 -17.64
C TYR A 147 -18.92 0.14 -16.54
N ILE A 148 -19.42 0.77 -15.48
CA ILE A 148 -20.09 0.09 -14.37
C ILE A 148 -21.54 0.55 -14.34
N PRO A 149 -22.52 -0.35 -14.56
CA PRO A 149 -23.93 0.00 -14.46
C PRO A 149 -24.28 0.57 -13.07
N SER A 150 -25.05 1.65 -13.01
CA SER A 150 -25.46 2.26 -11.74
C SER A 150 -26.20 1.27 -10.83
N GLY A 151 -27.09 0.44 -11.40
CA GLY A 151 -27.80 -0.59 -10.67
C GLY A 151 -26.88 -1.63 -9.99
N LEU A 152 -25.70 -1.91 -10.55
CA LEU A 152 -24.70 -2.78 -9.91
C LEU A 152 -24.10 -2.08 -8.68
N VAL A 153 -23.74 -0.80 -8.81
CA VAL A 153 -23.19 -0.01 -7.70
C VAL A 153 -24.20 0.10 -6.56
N GLU A 154 -25.45 0.39 -6.87
CA GLU A 154 -26.55 0.50 -5.89
C GLU A 154 -26.79 -0.84 -5.18
N THR A 155 -26.89 -1.94 -5.94
CA THR A 155 -27.08 -3.28 -5.36
C THR A 155 -25.90 -3.66 -4.45
N ALA A 156 -24.67 -3.37 -4.88
CA ALA A 156 -23.47 -3.61 -4.10
C ALA A 156 -23.48 -2.81 -2.80
N GLN A 157 -23.76 -1.51 -2.86
CA GLN A 157 -23.82 -0.63 -1.69
C GLN A 157 -24.90 -1.07 -0.71
N LEU A 158 -26.11 -1.36 -1.20
CA LEU A 158 -27.23 -1.83 -0.39
C LEU A 158 -26.87 -3.13 0.34
N HIS A 159 -26.25 -4.09 -0.36
CA HIS A 159 -25.82 -5.35 0.24
C HIS A 159 -24.80 -5.12 1.36
N ILE A 160 -23.74 -4.35 1.09
CA ILE A 160 -22.69 -4.06 2.08
C ILE A 160 -23.26 -3.34 3.31
N GLN A 161 -24.14 -2.35 3.11
CA GLN A 161 -24.77 -1.59 4.21
C GLN A 161 -25.74 -2.45 5.04
N THR A 162 -26.47 -3.36 4.41
CA THR A 162 -27.46 -4.22 5.08
C THR A 162 -26.78 -5.27 5.95
N TYR A 163 -25.81 -6.00 5.40
CA TYR A 163 -25.20 -7.13 6.10
C TYR A 163 -24.02 -6.72 6.99
N ARG A 164 -23.34 -5.61 6.67
CA ARG A 164 -22.12 -5.08 7.32
C ARG A 164 -20.92 -6.01 7.39
N GLN A 165 -21.10 -7.32 7.20
CA GLN A 165 -20.04 -8.32 7.08
C GLN A 165 -20.54 -9.50 6.25
N GLY A 166 -19.62 -10.24 5.64
CA GLY A 166 -19.99 -11.38 4.81
C GLY A 166 -18.80 -12.10 4.19
N SER A 167 -19.08 -12.87 3.15
CA SER A 167 -18.06 -13.47 2.29
C SER A 167 -18.16 -12.95 0.86
N LEU A 168 -17.08 -13.10 0.10
CA LEU A 168 -17.09 -12.80 -1.34
C LEU A 168 -18.19 -13.59 -2.07
N LYS A 169 -18.43 -14.85 -1.67
CA LYS A 169 -19.54 -15.68 -2.15
C LYS A 169 -20.90 -15.01 -1.99
N SER A 170 -21.18 -14.49 -0.79
CA SER A 170 -22.47 -13.87 -0.47
C SER A 170 -22.68 -12.59 -1.28
N TYR A 171 -21.61 -11.79 -1.43
CA TYR A 171 -21.62 -10.59 -2.24
C TYR A 171 -21.89 -10.91 -3.72
N LEU A 172 -21.13 -11.84 -4.32
CA LEU A 172 -21.29 -12.22 -5.72
C LEU A 172 -22.67 -12.80 -6.02
N SER A 173 -23.25 -13.54 -5.07
CA SER A 173 -24.64 -14.01 -5.15
C SER A 173 -25.65 -12.86 -5.21
N ALA A 174 -25.40 -11.77 -4.47
CA ALA A 174 -26.28 -10.60 -4.45
C ALA A 174 -26.24 -9.80 -5.75
N VAL A 175 -25.09 -9.77 -6.44
CA VAL A 175 -24.91 -9.08 -7.72
C VAL A 175 -24.96 -10.02 -8.94
N ARG A 176 -25.54 -11.22 -8.79
CA ARG A 176 -25.56 -12.29 -9.81
C ARG A 176 -26.18 -11.92 -11.17
N LEU A 177 -26.95 -10.84 -11.22
CA LEU A 177 -27.58 -10.33 -12.45
C LEU A 177 -26.58 -9.62 -13.37
N TYR A 178 -25.38 -9.33 -12.87
CA TYR A 178 -24.32 -8.62 -13.58
C TYR A 178 -23.15 -9.56 -13.86
N ASP A 179 -22.27 -9.15 -14.78
CA ASP A 179 -21.01 -9.85 -15.03
C ASP A 179 -20.17 -9.95 -13.74
N GLN A 180 -19.63 -11.14 -13.49
CA GLN A 180 -18.91 -11.44 -12.27
C GLN A 180 -17.65 -10.58 -12.12
N ASN A 181 -16.93 -10.29 -13.21
CA ASN A 181 -15.73 -9.45 -13.14
C ASN A 181 -16.09 -8.00 -12.84
N LEU A 182 -17.21 -7.49 -13.35
CA LEU A 182 -17.72 -6.17 -12.96
C LEU A 182 -18.11 -6.14 -11.47
N GLY A 183 -18.75 -7.20 -10.97
CA GLY A 183 -19.03 -7.34 -9.55
C GLY A 183 -17.76 -7.30 -8.69
N LEU A 184 -16.74 -8.09 -9.06
CA LEU A 184 -15.43 -8.08 -8.40
C LEU A 184 -14.75 -6.71 -8.47
N LEU A 185 -14.82 -6.03 -9.61
CA LEU A 185 -14.26 -4.69 -9.79
C LEU A 185 -14.88 -3.70 -8.82
N VAL A 186 -16.21 -3.68 -8.69
CA VAL A 186 -16.92 -2.82 -7.73
C VAL A 186 -16.54 -3.19 -6.30
N PHE A 187 -16.50 -4.48 -5.98
CA PHE A 187 -16.11 -4.98 -4.65
C PHE A 187 -14.73 -4.49 -4.23
N PHE A 188 -13.71 -4.70 -5.07
CA PHE A 188 -12.35 -4.34 -4.72
C PHE A 188 -12.07 -2.83 -4.80
N ARG A 189 -12.83 -2.06 -5.60
CA ARG A 189 -12.80 -0.60 -5.50
C ARG A 189 -13.24 -0.14 -4.11
N MET A 190 -14.28 -0.77 -3.53
CA MET A 190 -14.68 -0.47 -2.15
C MET A 190 -13.59 -0.80 -1.12
N VAL A 191 -12.76 -1.82 -1.37
CA VAL A 191 -11.58 -2.14 -0.52
C VAL A 191 -10.55 -1.01 -0.60
N VAL A 192 -10.15 -0.58 -1.81
CA VAL A 192 -9.16 0.51 -1.97
C VAL A 192 -9.67 1.83 -1.40
N GLU A 193 -10.95 2.13 -1.63
CA GLU A 193 -11.66 3.29 -1.07
C GLU A 193 -11.87 3.20 0.46
N SER A 194 -11.39 2.12 1.09
CA SER A 194 -11.45 1.91 2.54
C SER A 194 -12.88 1.88 3.09
N LYS A 195 -13.88 1.54 2.24
CA LYS A 195 -15.27 1.31 2.66
C LYS A 195 -15.44 -0.03 3.34
N ILE A 196 -14.72 -1.04 2.87
CA ILE A 196 -14.72 -2.39 3.45
C ILE A 196 -13.28 -2.85 3.64
N SER A 197 -13.09 -3.74 4.61
CA SER A 197 -11.85 -4.47 4.82
C SER A 197 -12.03 -5.93 4.44
N LEU A 198 -10.93 -6.59 4.10
CA LEU A 198 -10.91 -7.95 3.57
C LEU A 198 -9.87 -8.80 4.32
N SER A 199 -10.28 -10.00 4.72
CA SER A 199 -9.41 -11.05 5.24
C SER A 199 -9.39 -12.23 4.29
N TYR A 200 -8.19 -12.68 3.95
CA TYR A 200 -7.93 -13.81 3.07
C TYR A 200 -6.66 -14.54 3.52
N GLU A 201 -6.60 -15.85 3.30
CA GLU A 201 -5.44 -16.67 3.66
C GLU A 201 -4.38 -16.62 2.56
N ASN A 202 -4.72 -17.14 1.37
CA ASN A 202 -3.77 -17.35 0.28
C ASN A 202 -4.03 -16.46 -0.93
N THR A 203 -5.30 -16.25 -1.28
CA THR A 203 -5.67 -15.48 -2.49
C THR A 203 -6.79 -14.50 -2.18
N ILE A 204 -6.67 -13.30 -2.71
CA ILE A 204 -7.64 -12.23 -2.49
C ILE A 204 -8.96 -12.44 -3.28
N PHE A 205 -8.92 -13.30 -4.31
CA PHE A 205 -10.08 -13.67 -5.13
C PHE A 205 -10.78 -14.94 -4.61
N GLU A 206 -10.39 -15.44 -3.43
CA GLU A 206 -11.00 -16.63 -2.87
C GLU A 206 -12.46 -16.37 -2.50
N ILE A 207 -13.36 -17.25 -2.93
CA ILE A 207 -14.80 -17.09 -2.73
C ILE A 207 -15.19 -17.05 -1.24
N ASN A 208 -14.37 -17.63 -0.37
CA ASN A 208 -14.55 -17.65 1.08
C ASN A 208 -13.92 -16.46 1.80
N ALA A 209 -13.22 -15.57 1.08
CA ALA A 209 -12.63 -14.37 1.66
C ALA A 209 -13.71 -13.57 2.40
N ARG A 210 -13.39 -13.20 3.65
CA ARG A 210 -14.32 -12.53 4.57
C ARG A 210 -14.15 -11.04 4.48
N TRP A 211 -15.25 -10.30 4.48
CA TRP A 211 -15.23 -8.85 4.47
C TRP A 211 -16.10 -8.28 5.59
N TRP A 212 -15.77 -7.07 6.00
CA TRP A 212 -16.56 -6.26 6.94
C TRP A 212 -16.53 -4.79 6.52
N LEU A 213 -17.62 -4.09 6.81
CA LEU A 213 -17.76 -2.65 6.62
C LEU A 213 -16.87 -1.93 7.63
N ASN A 214 -16.12 -0.94 7.17
CA ASN A 214 -15.37 -0.07 8.07
C ASN A 214 -16.32 0.99 8.64
N GLU A 215 -16.45 1.04 9.96
CA GLU A 215 -17.14 2.13 10.65
C GLU A 215 -16.26 3.37 10.54
N LYS A 216 -16.82 4.45 9.98
CA LYS A 216 -16.16 5.77 9.92
C LYS A 216 -16.61 6.62 11.08
#